data_AF-A0A6P5L0U0-F1
#
_entry.id   AF-A0A6P5L0U0-F1
#
_cell.length_a   1.000
_cell.length_b   1.000
_cell.length_c   1.000
_cell.angle_alpha   90.00
_cell.angle_beta   90.00
_cell.angle_gamma   90.00
#
_symmetry.space_group_name_H-M   'P 1'
#
loop_
_entity.id
_entity.type
_entity.pdbx_description
1 polymer ?
#
loop_
_entity_poly.entity_id
_entity_poly.type
_entity_poly.pdbx_seq_one_letter_code
_entity_poly.pdbx_strand_id
1 'polypeptide(L)'
;MVYLGVNTPVTVPRYALHLFPSGEESFPAASLLKRSDTAVLGRRECFLPGCQGVRSRKTMVTAVSWRRVYSSGAAAAAVGGGEGTGPTGAVAKRGVWQRLGAWVHRLLHDYAEACADAAAAARERPVRAALYVGLLGGAAACALRAPEEASFEEALLDASGTLLLLAPGTRNPSSEAHVQRLLWLRGRGRLRHRSLGLCSLLYEAPYDPEVSLYQARCRHLQPRWADFPGRVLDVGFLGRWWVLSAKMRDFDINDDEFRHLPPHLRTLAEHQLRSEANERLFAQKYLPVVLTEDQVDQALWEEHLLQKEKKDRLMLSEAAPEEVGAQSAAG
;
A
#
# COMPACT_ATOMS: atom_id res chain seq x y z
N MET A 1 24.95 12.47 48.07
CA MET A 1 24.61 13.75 48.73
C MET A 1 23.41 14.31 47.99
N VAL A 2 22.26 14.30 48.65
CA VAL A 2 20.93 14.58 48.11
C VAL A 2 20.74 16.10 48.06
N TYR A 3 20.24 16.63 46.94
CA TYR A 3 19.56 17.92 46.95
C TYR A 3 18.15 17.77 46.37
N LEU A 4 17.21 18.13 47.23
CA LEU A 4 15.77 18.02 47.12
C LEU A 4 15.20 19.00 46.11
N GLY A 5 14.18 18.53 45.39
CA GLY A 5 13.32 19.35 44.54
C GLY A 5 12.48 20.34 45.34
N VAL A 6 12.22 21.48 44.71
CA VAL A 6 11.27 22.49 45.18
C VAL A 6 10.16 22.59 44.14
N ASN A 7 9.00 22.07 44.54
CA ASN A 7 7.71 22.28 43.91
C ASN A 7 7.34 23.76 43.94
N THR A 8 7.02 24.33 42.77
CA THR A 8 6.33 25.62 42.67
C THR A 8 4.99 25.41 41.96
N PRO A 9 3.84 25.76 42.57
CA PRO A 9 2.56 25.79 41.88
C PRO A 9 2.36 27.18 41.26
N VAL A 10 2.46 27.29 39.94
CA VAL A 10 2.06 28.52 39.24
C VAL A 10 0.56 28.46 38.96
N THR A 11 -0.16 29.33 39.66
CA THR A 11 -1.56 29.65 39.45
C THR A 11 -1.67 30.61 38.26
N VAL A 12 -2.47 30.29 37.25
CA VAL A 12 -2.80 31.23 36.13
C VAL A 12 -4.33 31.27 35.97
N PRO A 13 -4.93 32.45 35.79
CA PRO A 13 -6.34 32.67 36.08
C PRO A 13 -7.30 32.29 34.95
N ARG A 14 -8.54 32.00 35.37
CA ARG A 14 -9.77 32.04 34.55
C ARG A 14 -9.96 33.44 33.98
N TYR A 15 -10.03 33.55 32.65
CA TYR A 15 -10.82 34.58 32.00
C TYR A 15 -11.92 33.93 31.17
N ALA A 16 -13.10 34.48 31.35
CA ALA A 16 -14.35 34.08 30.74
C ALA A 16 -14.72 35.07 29.63
N LEU A 17 -15.36 34.51 28.60
CA LEU A 17 -16.49 35.06 27.83
C LEU A 17 -16.26 36.05 26.66
N HIS A 18 -17.06 35.76 25.61
CA HIS A 18 -17.51 36.57 24.46
C HIS A 18 -16.47 36.78 23.32
N LEU A 19 -16.69 36.45 22.04
CA LEU A 19 -17.89 36.28 21.21
C LEU A 19 -17.68 35.29 20.05
N PHE A 20 -18.70 34.47 19.76
CA PHE A 20 -18.99 33.84 18.48
C PHE A 20 -20.12 34.62 17.78
N PRO A 21 -20.10 34.84 16.45
CA PRO A 21 -21.31 34.86 15.63
C PRO A 21 -21.44 33.48 14.96
N SER A 22 -22.45 32.68 15.32
CA SER A 22 -23.76 32.62 14.67
C SER A 22 -23.69 32.33 13.17
N GLY A 23 -23.84 31.05 12.84
CA GLY A 23 -24.14 30.51 11.52
C GLY A 23 -24.80 29.16 11.72
N GLU A 24 -26.13 29.16 11.73
CA GLU A 24 -27.00 27.99 11.77
C GLU A 24 -26.61 26.99 10.67
N GLU A 25 -26.51 25.69 11.00
CA GLU A 25 -27.26 24.65 10.29
C GLU A 25 -27.44 23.43 11.22
N SER A 26 -28.68 23.00 11.28
CA SER A 26 -29.30 22.04 12.18
C SER A 26 -28.86 20.59 11.94
N PHE A 27 -28.39 19.92 13.01
CA PHE A 27 -28.38 18.46 13.15
C PHE A 27 -29.15 18.07 14.42
N PRO A 28 -30.19 17.21 14.36
CA PRO A 28 -30.78 16.67 15.56
C PRO A 28 -29.93 15.49 16.08
N ALA A 29 -29.62 15.57 17.37
CA ALA A 29 -28.99 14.51 18.13
C ALA A 29 -30.01 13.46 18.62
N ALA A 30 -29.48 12.24 18.74
CA ALA A 30 -29.79 11.22 19.73
C ALA A 30 -31.17 10.54 19.74
N SER A 31 -31.13 9.22 19.53
CA SER A 31 -31.93 8.29 20.33
C SER A 31 -31.09 7.07 20.70
N LEU A 32 -30.60 7.10 21.94
CA LEU A 32 -30.18 5.96 22.74
C LEU A 32 -31.35 4.97 22.86
N LEU A 33 -31.15 3.72 22.46
CA LEU A 33 -31.97 2.61 22.96
C LEU A 33 -31.07 1.46 23.42
N LYS A 34 -31.15 1.23 24.73
CA LYS A 34 -30.57 0.14 25.49
C LYS A 34 -31.52 -1.06 25.37
N ARG A 35 -31.09 -2.21 24.85
CA ARG A 35 -31.64 -3.51 25.30
C ARG A 35 -30.75 -4.70 24.96
N SER A 36 -30.81 -5.61 25.91
CA SER A 36 -30.04 -6.79 26.21
C SER A 36 -30.47 -8.05 25.44
N ASP A 37 -29.61 -9.06 25.53
CA ASP A 37 -29.89 -10.51 25.61
C ASP A 37 -30.06 -11.36 24.33
N THR A 38 -29.02 -12.17 24.10
CA THR A 38 -29.00 -13.64 23.91
C THR A 38 -30.04 -14.36 23.03
N ALA A 39 -29.55 -15.00 21.95
CA ALA A 39 -29.90 -16.35 21.42
C ALA A 39 -29.06 -16.58 20.15
N VAL A 40 -28.12 -17.51 20.03
CA VAL A 40 -28.22 -19.00 19.97
C VAL A 40 -29.15 -19.52 18.86
N LEU A 41 -28.51 -20.25 17.93
CA LEU A 41 -29.04 -21.24 16.96
C LEU A 41 -29.93 -20.75 15.82
N GLY A 42 -29.53 -21.12 14.59
CA GLY A 42 -30.48 -21.19 13.48
C GLY A 42 -29.88 -21.19 12.08
N ARG A 43 -29.08 -22.21 11.75
CA ARG A 43 -28.88 -22.59 10.35
C ARG A 43 -30.27 -22.92 9.77
N ARG A 44 -30.84 -22.01 8.98
CA ARG A 44 -32.08 -22.22 8.22
C ARG A 44 -31.81 -21.94 6.76
N GLU A 45 -31.76 -23.03 6.00
CA GLU A 45 -32.00 -23.05 4.58
C GLU A 45 -33.45 -22.58 4.35
N CYS A 46 -33.60 -21.39 3.77
CA CYS A 46 -34.89 -20.90 3.31
C CYS A 46 -35.01 -21.16 1.81
N PHE A 47 -35.69 -22.24 1.50
CA PHE A 47 -36.25 -22.57 0.20
C PHE A 47 -37.61 -21.87 0.09
N LEU A 48 -37.76 -20.84 -0.74
CA LEU A 48 -39.08 -20.45 -1.27
C LEU A 48 -39.00 -19.96 -2.72
N PRO A 49 -40.08 -20.17 -3.50
CA PRO A 49 -40.08 -20.23 -4.96
C PRO A 49 -40.60 -18.94 -5.60
N GLY A 50 -40.39 -18.80 -6.92
CA GLY A 50 -41.20 -17.93 -7.77
C GLY A 50 -40.55 -16.61 -8.17
N CYS A 51 -39.70 -16.65 -9.19
CA CYS A 51 -39.47 -15.54 -10.12
C CYS A 51 -39.10 -16.13 -11.48
N GLN A 52 -40.09 -16.26 -12.36
CA GLN A 52 -39.89 -16.59 -13.78
C GLN A 52 -39.57 -15.31 -14.57
N GLY A 53 -38.59 -15.41 -15.48
CA GLY A 53 -38.22 -14.39 -16.48
C GLY A 53 -37.31 -13.29 -15.90
N VAL A 54 -36.04 -13.13 -16.28
CA VAL A 54 -35.45 -13.10 -17.62
C VAL A 54 -34.03 -13.67 -17.54
N ARG A 55 -33.79 -14.80 -18.21
CA ARG A 55 -32.45 -15.42 -18.35
C ARG A 55 -31.61 -14.59 -19.33
N SER A 56 -30.74 -13.74 -18.80
CA SER A 56 -29.65 -13.13 -19.57
C SER A 56 -28.62 -14.23 -19.91
N ARG A 57 -28.25 -14.29 -21.19
CA ARG A 57 -27.39 -15.29 -21.83
C ARG A 57 -26.12 -15.54 -21.02
N LYS A 58 -26.07 -16.68 -20.32
CA LYS A 58 -24.82 -17.29 -19.87
C LYS A 58 -24.22 -18.03 -21.05
N THR A 59 -22.97 -17.70 -21.33
CA THR A 59 -22.02 -18.42 -22.18
C THR A 59 -22.13 -19.93 -21.98
N MET A 60 -22.66 -20.61 -23.00
CA MET A 60 -22.49 -22.04 -23.22
C MET A 60 -21.12 -22.25 -23.86
N VAL A 61 -20.17 -22.84 -23.13
CA VAL A 61 -19.07 -23.57 -23.75
C VAL A 61 -18.84 -24.86 -22.94
N THR A 62 -19.09 -25.97 -23.65
CA THR A 62 -18.65 -27.36 -23.40
C THR A 62 -19.06 -28.06 -22.11
N ALA A 63 -20.22 -28.70 -22.14
CA ALA A 63 -20.42 -30.02 -21.51
C ALA A 63 -20.59 -31.04 -22.65
N VAL A 64 -19.48 -31.63 -23.10
CA VAL A 64 -19.52 -32.75 -24.05
C VAL A 64 -20.11 -33.95 -23.33
N SER A 65 -21.21 -34.44 -23.89
CA SER A 65 -22.02 -35.55 -23.41
C SER A 65 -21.23 -36.87 -23.37
N TRP A 66 -20.78 -37.27 -22.19
CA TRP A 66 -20.44 -38.67 -21.91
C TRP A 66 -21.72 -39.47 -21.65
N ARG A 67 -22.43 -39.85 -22.70
CA ARG A 67 -23.54 -40.83 -22.61
C ARG A 67 -23.89 -41.43 -23.98
N ARG A 68 -22.95 -42.18 -24.56
CA ARG A 68 -23.26 -43.10 -25.67
C ARG A 68 -22.25 -44.25 -25.77
N VAL A 69 -22.14 -45.10 -24.73
CA VAL A 69 -21.47 -46.43 -24.86
C VAL A 69 -22.14 -47.55 -24.04
N TYR A 70 -23.23 -47.31 -23.30
CA TYR A 70 -23.91 -48.36 -22.53
C TYR A 70 -25.37 -48.50 -22.93
N SER A 71 -25.63 -49.23 -24.03
CA SER A 71 -26.89 -49.97 -24.29
C SER A 71 -26.95 -50.42 -25.74
N SER A 72 -26.22 -51.48 -26.08
CA SER A 72 -26.55 -52.30 -27.26
C SER A 72 -25.98 -53.68 -27.04
N GLY A 73 -26.80 -54.58 -26.51
CA GLY A 73 -26.39 -55.96 -26.25
C GLY A 73 -27.46 -56.78 -25.54
N ALA A 74 -28.72 -56.63 -25.93
CA ALA A 74 -29.78 -57.55 -25.56
C ALA A 74 -30.79 -57.68 -26.72
N ALA A 75 -31.06 -58.93 -27.11
CA ALA A 75 -32.07 -59.44 -28.04
C ALA A 75 -31.82 -59.32 -29.55
N ALA A 76 -31.47 -60.45 -30.18
CA ALA A 76 -32.34 -61.20 -31.10
C ALA A 76 -31.51 -61.92 -32.20
N ALA A 77 -31.50 -63.26 -32.19
CA ALA A 77 -31.81 -64.13 -33.33
C ALA A 77 -31.48 -65.58 -32.99
N ALA A 78 -32.49 -66.43 -33.13
CA ALA A 78 -32.41 -67.87 -33.03
C ALA A 78 -32.28 -68.49 -34.44
N VAL A 79 -31.75 -69.73 -34.46
CA VAL A 79 -31.89 -70.80 -35.48
C VAL A 79 -31.08 -70.68 -36.78
N GLY A 80 -30.21 -71.68 -36.97
CA GLY A 80 -29.57 -72.03 -38.24
C GLY A 80 -28.34 -72.92 -38.01
N GLY A 81 -28.50 -74.24 -38.16
CA GLY A 81 -27.46 -75.23 -37.90
C GLY A 81 -26.29 -75.23 -38.91
N GLY A 82 -25.22 -75.91 -38.53
CA GLY A 82 -24.06 -76.18 -39.39
C GLY A 82 -22.80 -76.47 -38.57
N GLU A 83 -22.43 -77.74 -38.45
CA GLU A 83 -21.16 -78.22 -37.90
C GLU A 83 -19.95 -77.59 -38.61
N GLY A 84 -18.95 -77.23 -37.81
CA GLY A 84 -17.71 -76.63 -38.29
C GLY A 84 -16.80 -76.28 -37.12
N THR A 85 -16.17 -77.30 -36.54
CA THR A 85 -15.13 -77.18 -35.50
C THR A 85 -13.93 -76.41 -36.04
N GLY A 86 -13.78 -75.16 -35.59
CA GLY A 86 -12.51 -74.43 -35.57
C GLY A 86 -12.34 -73.83 -34.18
N PRO A 87 -11.15 -73.86 -33.56
CA PRO A 87 -10.95 -73.29 -32.24
C PRO A 87 -11.20 -71.79 -32.32
N THR A 88 -12.35 -71.37 -31.81
CA THR A 88 -12.70 -69.98 -31.56
C THR A 88 -11.64 -69.41 -30.64
N GLY A 89 -10.69 -68.67 -31.20
CA GLY A 89 -9.83 -67.79 -30.43
C GLY A 89 -10.74 -66.84 -29.68
N ALA A 90 -10.88 -67.06 -28.38
CA ALA A 90 -11.61 -66.17 -27.50
C ALA A 90 -10.95 -64.79 -27.60
N VAL A 91 -11.56 -63.89 -28.38
CA VAL A 91 -11.19 -62.48 -28.39
C VAL A 91 -11.61 -61.96 -27.02
N ALA A 92 -10.70 -62.14 -26.06
CA ALA A 92 -10.82 -61.63 -24.72
C ALA A 92 -11.18 -60.15 -24.86
N LYS A 93 -12.36 -59.76 -24.37
CA LYS A 93 -12.79 -58.37 -24.35
C LYS A 93 -11.75 -57.61 -23.54
N ARG A 94 -10.77 -57.00 -24.22
CA ARG A 94 -9.70 -56.20 -23.59
C ARG A 94 -10.36 -55.33 -22.53
N GLY A 95 -9.95 -55.54 -21.28
CA GLY A 95 -10.57 -54.89 -20.13
C GLY A 95 -10.58 -53.38 -20.33
N VAL A 96 -11.60 -52.69 -19.84
CA VAL A 96 -11.70 -51.22 -19.93
C VAL A 96 -10.42 -50.55 -19.43
N TRP A 97 -9.78 -51.13 -18.41
CA TRP A 97 -8.46 -50.72 -17.87
C TRP A 97 -7.30 -50.84 -18.87
N GLN A 98 -7.26 -51.88 -19.70
CA GLN A 98 -6.23 -52.00 -20.75
C GLN A 98 -6.42 -50.97 -21.86
N ARG A 99 -7.67 -50.62 -22.17
CA ARG A 99 -7.98 -49.56 -23.15
C ARG A 99 -7.66 -48.18 -22.61
N LEU A 100 -7.99 -47.93 -21.33
CA LEU A 100 -7.63 -46.72 -20.63
C LEU A 100 -6.11 -46.58 -20.53
N GLY A 101 -5.40 -47.64 -20.18
CA GLY A 101 -3.93 -47.66 -20.13
C GLY A 101 -3.30 -47.37 -21.50
N ALA A 102 -3.79 -48.00 -22.58
CA ALA A 102 -3.33 -47.71 -23.93
C ALA A 102 -3.64 -46.26 -24.36
N TRP A 103 -4.78 -45.71 -23.93
CA TRP A 103 -5.13 -44.31 -24.19
C TRP A 103 -4.25 -43.34 -23.41
N VAL A 104 -4.03 -43.56 -22.11
CA VAL A 104 -3.12 -42.74 -21.28
C VAL A 104 -1.70 -42.81 -21.83
N HIS A 105 -1.22 -43.98 -22.23
CA HIS A 105 0.11 -44.11 -22.81
C HIS A 105 0.25 -43.29 -24.09
N ARG A 106 -0.72 -43.37 -25.02
CA ARG A 106 -0.69 -42.55 -26.25
C ARG A 106 -0.74 -41.06 -25.92
N LEU A 107 -1.60 -40.66 -25.00
CA LEU A 107 -1.70 -39.28 -24.56
C LEU A 107 -0.37 -38.76 -23.99
N LEU A 108 0.31 -39.55 -23.13
CA LEU A 108 1.62 -39.20 -22.60
C LEU A 108 2.68 -39.12 -23.70
N HIS A 109 2.63 -40.01 -24.68
CA HIS A 109 3.53 -39.97 -25.83
C HIS A 109 3.33 -38.69 -26.65
N ASP A 110 2.09 -38.31 -26.95
CA ASP A 110 1.76 -37.09 -27.69
C ASP A 110 2.28 -35.83 -26.97
N TYR A 111 2.16 -35.77 -25.63
CA TYR A 111 2.72 -34.66 -24.84
C TYR A 111 4.26 -34.67 -24.80
N ALA A 112 4.89 -35.86 -24.73
CA ALA A 112 6.34 -35.97 -24.74
C ALA A 112 6.93 -35.50 -26.08
N GLU A 113 6.29 -35.88 -27.19
CA GLU A 113 6.65 -35.44 -28.54
C GLU A 113 6.46 -33.93 -28.70
N ALA A 114 5.34 -33.38 -28.24
CA ALA A 114 5.11 -31.92 -28.22
C ALA A 114 6.17 -31.16 -27.40
N CYS A 115 6.61 -31.71 -26.27
CA CYS A 115 7.70 -31.13 -25.47
C CYS A 115 9.06 -31.19 -26.18
N ALA A 116 9.36 -32.28 -26.87
CA ALA A 116 10.59 -32.42 -27.65
C ALA A 116 10.63 -31.41 -28.81
N ASP A 117 9.51 -31.24 -29.52
CA ASP A 117 9.36 -30.25 -30.59
C ASP A 117 9.47 -28.82 -30.06
N ALA A 118 8.86 -28.52 -28.91
CA ALA A 118 9.00 -27.22 -28.25
C ALA A 118 10.45 -26.93 -27.84
N ALA A 119 11.19 -27.94 -27.36
CA ALA A 119 12.61 -27.82 -27.03
C ALA A 119 13.49 -27.61 -28.27
N ALA A 120 13.20 -28.30 -29.37
CA ALA A 120 13.87 -28.09 -30.65
C ALA A 120 13.62 -26.66 -31.17
N ALA A 121 12.36 -26.21 -31.19
CA ALA A 121 11.99 -24.85 -31.58
C ALA A 121 12.64 -23.77 -30.68
N ALA A 122 12.81 -24.05 -29.38
CA ALA A 122 13.50 -23.15 -28.47
C ALA A 122 15.00 -23.01 -28.77
N ARG A 123 15.65 -24.09 -29.21
CA ARG A 123 17.06 -24.06 -29.64
C ARG A 123 17.26 -23.34 -30.96
N GLU A 124 16.31 -23.47 -31.88
CA GLU A 124 16.36 -22.75 -33.16
C GLU A 124 16.19 -21.24 -33.00
N ARG A 125 15.37 -20.80 -32.03
CA ARG A 125 15.03 -19.38 -31.83
C ARG A 125 15.06 -19.00 -30.34
N PRO A 126 16.24 -18.92 -29.71
CA PRO A 126 16.37 -18.73 -28.26
C PRO A 126 15.75 -17.42 -27.77
N VAL A 127 15.84 -16.34 -28.56
CA VAL A 127 15.25 -15.04 -28.19
C VAL A 127 13.72 -15.12 -28.12
N ARG A 128 13.07 -15.73 -29.12
CA ARG A 128 11.60 -15.86 -29.12
C ARG A 128 11.13 -16.78 -28.01
N ALA A 129 11.84 -17.88 -27.78
CA ALA A 129 11.54 -18.79 -26.68
C ALA A 129 11.67 -18.09 -25.32
N ALA A 130 12.73 -17.32 -25.09
CA ALA A 130 12.90 -16.52 -23.88
C ALA A 130 11.76 -15.51 -23.69
N LEU A 131 11.31 -14.84 -24.76
CA LEU A 131 10.15 -13.94 -24.69
C LEU A 131 8.85 -14.67 -24.31
N TYR A 132 8.56 -15.82 -24.91
CA TYR A 132 7.35 -16.59 -24.58
C TYR A 132 7.40 -17.15 -23.15
N VAL A 133 8.53 -17.72 -22.73
CA VAL A 133 8.72 -18.21 -21.36
C VAL A 133 8.65 -17.06 -20.37
N GLY A 134 9.26 -15.92 -20.68
CA GLY A 134 9.19 -14.71 -19.85
C GLY A 134 7.77 -14.17 -19.74
N LEU A 135 7.00 -14.15 -20.82
CA LEU A 135 5.59 -13.70 -20.81
C LEU A 135 4.70 -14.67 -20.03
N LEU A 136 4.84 -15.98 -20.25
CA LEU A 136 4.07 -16.99 -19.54
C LEU A 136 4.42 -17.02 -18.05
N GLY A 137 5.72 -17.02 -17.72
CA GLY A 137 6.22 -16.98 -16.36
C GLY A 137 5.86 -15.68 -15.65
N GLY A 138 5.94 -14.55 -16.35
CA GLY A 138 5.50 -13.24 -15.85
C GLY A 138 4.00 -13.22 -15.57
N ALA A 139 3.18 -13.71 -16.50
CA ALA A 139 1.73 -13.82 -16.30
C ALA A 139 1.37 -14.75 -15.13
N ALA A 140 2.01 -15.92 -15.03
CA ALA A 140 1.83 -16.83 -13.90
C ALA A 140 2.24 -16.20 -12.57
N ALA A 141 3.39 -15.53 -12.52
CA ALA A 141 3.86 -14.82 -11.33
C ALA A 141 2.92 -13.67 -10.93
N CYS A 142 2.38 -12.93 -11.91
CA CYS A 142 1.38 -11.90 -11.65
C CYS A 142 0.08 -12.49 -11.11
N ALA A 143 -0.39 -13.60 -11.68
CA ALA A 143 -1.60 -14.28 -11.22
C ALA A 143 -1.48 -14.80 -9.79
N LEU A 144 -0.33 -15.39 -9.45
CA LEU A 144 -0.05 -15.89 -8.10
C LEU A 144 0.15 -14.76 -7.08
N ARG A 145 0.46 -13.55 -7.53
CA ARG A 145 0.64 -12.35 -6.70
C ARG A 145 -0.50 -11.35 -6.89
N ALA A 146 -1.62 -11.73 -7.47
CA ALA A 146 -2.76 -10.82 -7.61
C ALA A 146 -3.34 -10.57 -6.21
N PRO A 147 -3.38 -9.32 -5.73
CA PRO A 147 -3.84 -9.04 -4.36
C PRO A 147 -5.34 -9.31 -4.22
N GLU A 148 -5.76 -9.87 -3.09
CA GLU A 148 -7.17 -10.15 -2.80
C GLU A 148 -7.84 -9.00 -2.04
N GLU A 149 -9.16 -9.04 -1.89
CA GLU A 149 -9.92 -8.01 -1.14
C GLU A 149 -9.43 -7.84 0.29
N ALA A 150 -9.12 -8.95 0.99
CA ALA A 150 -8.57 -8.91 2.34
C ALA A 150 -7.24 -8.14 2.43
N SER A 151 -6.39 -8.24 1.40
CA SER A 151 -5.13 -7.49 1.36
C SER A 151 -5.33 -5.99 1.22
N PHE A 152 -6.42 -5.57 0.54
CA PHE A 152 -6.77 -4.16 0.47
C PHE A 152 -7.26 -3.64 1.81
N GLU A 153 -8.13 -4.41 2.47
CA GLU A 153 -8.68 -4.09 3.78
C GLU A 153 -7.57 -3.94 4.82
N GLU A 154 -6.60 -4.85 4.83
CA GLU A 154 -5.40 -4.75 5.67
C GLU A 154 -4.60 -3.48 5.36
N ALA A 155 -4.26 -3.25 4.09
CA ALA A 155 -3.49 -2.07 3.69
C ALA A 155 -4.20 -0.74 4.00
N LEU A 156 -5.53 -0.70 3.86
CA LEU A 156 -6.33 0.49 4.18
C LEU A 156 -6.35 0.76 5.69
N LEU A 157 -6.51 -0.29 6.51
CA LEU A 157 -6.51 -0.15 7.96
C LEU A 157 -5.12 0.22 8.47
N ASP A 158 -4.06 -0.36 7.92
CA ASP A 158 -2.68 0.01 8.23
C ASP A 158 -2.36 1.46 7.84
N ALA A 159 -2.76 1.89 6.64
CA ALA A 159 -2.67 3.29 6.21
C ALA A 159 -3.43 4.24 7.14
N SER A 160 -4.60 3.84 7.65
CA SER A 160 -5.35 4.64 8.62
C SER A 160 -4.64 4.69 9.98
N GLY A 161 -4.07 3.57 10.43
CA GLY A 161 -3.32 3.49 11.68
C GLY A 161 -2.07 4.37 11.66
N THR A 162 -1.31 4.32 10.56
CA THR A 162 -0.12 5.17 10.37
C THR A 162 -0.46 6.66 10.34
N LEU A 163 -1.56 7.07 9.69
CA LEU A 163 -2.03 8.46 9.73
C LEU A 163 -2.46 8.91 11.13
N LEU A 164 -3.05 8.02 11.94
CA LEU A 164 -3.48 8.35 13.30
C LEU A 164 -2.31 8.65 14.25
N LEU A 165 -1.10 8.14 13.96
CA LEU A 165 0.10 8.43 14.75
C LEU A 165 0.62 9.86 14.53
N LEU A 166 0.25 10.51 13.43
CA LEU A 166 0.71 11.85 13.08
C LEU A 166 -0.19 12.94 13.67
N ALA A 167 0.42 14.07 14.04
CA ALA A 167 -0.33 15.26 14.43
C ALA A 167 -1.10 15.85 13.22
N PRO A 168 -2.27 16.48 13.40
CA PRO A 168 -3.03 17.06 12.29
C PRO A 168 -2.26 18.09 11.45
N GLY A 169 -1.29 18.80 12.04
CA GLY A 169 -0.48 19.79 11.31
C GLY A 169 0.47 19.16 10.30
N THR A 170 1.08 18.03 10.65
CA THR A 170 2.14 17.42 9.84
C THR A 170 1.62 16.45 8.78
N ARG A 171 0.33 16.10 8.81
CA ARG A 171 -0.26 15.15 7.86
C ARG A 171 -0.48 15.78 6.49
N ASN A 172 -0.23 15.00 5.43
CA ASN A 172 -0.60 15.39 4.09
C ASN A 172 -2.14 15.38 3.94
N PRO A 173 -2.79 16.53 3.66
CA PRO A 173 -4.24 16.61 3.57
C PRO A 173 -4.81 15.79 2.42
N SER A 174 -4.05 15.60 1.34
CA SER A 174 -4.49 14.81 0.18
C SER A 174 -4.51 13.30 0.47
N SER A 175 -3.54 12.81 1.23
CA SER A 175 -3.45 11.42 1.67
C SER A 175 -4.53 11.12 2.70
N GLU A 176 -4.71 12.01 3.69
CA GLU A 176 -5.76 11.89 4.69
C GLU A 176 -7.15 11.89 4.06
N ALA A 177 -7.46 12.83 3.17
CA ALA A 177 -8.74 12.88 2.48
C ALA A 177 -9.00 11.62 1.64
N HIS A 178 -7.96 11.08 1.00
CA HIS A 178 -8.08 9.84 0.23
C HIS A 178 -8.42 8.63 1.11
N VAL A 179 -7.69 8.43 2.21
CA VAL A 179 -7.93 7.32 3.15
C VAL A 179 -9.29 7.47 3.84
N GLN A 180 -9.65 8.67 4.29
CA GLN A 180 -10.97 8.94 4.88
C GLN A 180 -12.11 8.67 3.88
N ARG A 181 -11.95 9.03 2.61
CA ARG A 181 -12.91 8.72 1.55
C ARG A 181 -13.08 7.21 1.36
N LEU A 182 -11.97 6.46 1.36
CA LEU A 182 -12.01 5.00 1.25
C LEU A 182 -12.70 4.35 2.44
N LEU A 183 -12.37 4.78 3.67
CA LEU A 183 -13.04 4.32 4.89
C LEU A 183 -14.54 4.65 4.90
N TRP A 184 -14.92 5.82 4.39
CA TRP A 184 -16.32 6.21 4.25
C TRP A 184 -17.07 5.34 3.23
N LEU A 185 -16.45 5.02 2.09
CA LEU A 185 -17.04 4.12 1.08
C LEU A 185 -17.17 2.69 1.61
N ARG A 186 -16.16 2.23 2.35
CA ARG A 186 -16.16 0.95 3.05
C ARG A 186 -17.30 0.87 4.05
N GLY A 187 -17.48 1.89 4.89
CA GLY A 187 -18.56 1.96 5.88
C GLY A 187 -19.98 1.91 5.27
N ARG A 188 -20.12 2.16 3.97
CA ARG A 188 -21.39 2.08 3.23
C ARG A 188 -21.52 0.85 2.33
N GLY A 189 -20.59 -0.10 2.37
CA GLY A 189 -20.61 -1.27 1.49
C GLY A 189 -20.50 -0.94 -0.01
N ARG A 190 -19.99 0.25 -0.34
CA ARG A 190 -19.88 0.74 -1.73
C ARG A 190 -18.54 0.42 -2.38
N LEU A 191 -17.58 -0.04 -1.62
CA LEU A 191 -16.28 -0.46 -2.11
C LEU A 191 -16.39 -1.86 -2.73
N ARG A 192 -15.87 -2.06 -3.95
CA ARG A 192 -15.94 -3.36 -4.64
C ARG A 192 -14.60 -3.78 -5.19
N HIS A 193 -14.31 -5.05 -4.98
CA HIS A 193 -13.15 -5.72 -5.53
C HIS A 193 -13.52 -6.62 -6.72
N ARG A 194 -12.68 -6.64 -7.74
CA ARG A 194 -12.76 -7.58 -8.87
C ARG A 194 -11.36 -8.09 -9.22
N SER A 195 -11.15 -9.40 -9.09
CA SER A 195 -9.95 -10.05 -9.62
C SER A 195 -10.08 -10.26 -11.13
N LEU A 196 -9.06 -9.85 -11.88
CA LEU A 196 -8.93 -10.01 -13.34
C LEU A 196 -7.91 -11.11 -13.70
N GLY A 197 -7.48 -11.92 -12.73
CA GLY A 197 -6.46 -12.93 -12.89
C GLY A 197 -5.06 -12.34 -12.66
N LEU A 198 -4.57 -11.49 -13.57
CA LEU A 198 -3.22 -10.91 -13.49
C LEU A 198 -3.12 -9.67 -12.59
N CYS A 199 -4.24 -9.00 -12.41
CA CYS A 199 -4.37 -7.81 -11.57
C CYS A 199 -5.71 -7.83 -10.87
N SER A 200 -5.84 -6.96 -9.88
CA SER A 200 -7.05 -6.76 -9.10
C SER A 200 -7.48 -5.33 -9.21
N LEU A 201 -8.78 -5.10 -9.30
CA LEU A 201 -9.33 -3.77 -9.48
C LEU A 201 -10.28 -3.45 -8.34
N LEU A 202 -10.10 -2.27 -7.77
CA LEU A 202 -10.96 -1.72 -6.75
C LEU A 202 -11.75 -0.55 -7.33
N TYR A 203 -13.06 -0.56 -7.17
CA TYR A 203 -13.94 0.44 -7.73
C TYR A 203 -15.09 0.80 -6.79
N GLU A 204 -15.65 1.98 -7.01
CA GLU A 204 -16.84 2.47 -6.31
C GLU A 204 -18.12 2.00 -7.00
N ALA A 205 -18.99 1.34 -6.25
CA ALA A 205 -20.36 1.08 -6.63
C ALA A 205 -21.30 2.22 -6.18
N PRO A 206 -22.38 2.53 -6.92
CA PRO A 206 -23.34 3.56 -6.52
C PRO A 206 -24.13 3.18 -5.25
N TYR A 207 -24.37 1.89 -5.04
CA TYR A 207 -25.16 1.36 -3.92
C TYR A 207 -24.50 0.10 -3.34
N ASP A 208 -24.85 -0.19 -2.09
CA ASP A 208 -24.53 -1.42 -1.38
C ASP A 208 -25.19 -2.66 -2.06
N PRO A 209 -24.56 -3.85 -2.07
CA PRO A 209 -25.15 -5.07 -2.65
C PRO A 209 -26.52 -5.46 -2.09
N GLU A 210 -26.74 -5.20 -0.80
CA GLU A 210 -27.90 -5.64 -0.04
C GLU A 210 -29.10 -4.71 -0.25
N VAL A 211 -28.87 -3.53 -0.82
CA VAL A 211 -29.94 -2.57 -1.13
C VAL A 211 -30.88 -3.14 -2.21
N SER A 212 -32.17 -3.14 -1.87
CA SER A 212 -33.27 -3.62 -2.72
C SER A 212 -34.12 -2.49 -3.32
N LEU A 213 -33.64 -1.24 -3.25
CA LEU A 213 -34.30 -0.09 -3.86
C LEU A 213 -34.38 -0.22 -5.38
N TYR A 214 -35.50 0.24 -5.97
CA TYR A 214 -35.68 0.24 -7.42
C TYR A 214 -34.55 0.96 -8.16
N GLN A 215 -34.07 2.08 -7.61
CA GLN A 215 -32.95 2.84 -8.17
C GLN A 215 -31.66 2.00 -8.29
N ALA A 216 -31.41 1.11 -7.33
CA ALA A 216 -30.25 0.24 -7.30
C ALA A 216 -30.39 -1.00 -8.19
N ARG A 217 -31.63 -1.48 -8.45
CA ARG A 217 -31.89 -2.70 -9.23
C ARG A 217 -32.22 -2.44 -10.69
N CYS A 218 -32.73 -1.25 -11.02
CA CYS A 218 -33.10 -0.92 -12.39
C CYS A 218 -31.86 -0.89 -13.31
N ARG A 219 -31.89 -1.73 -14.36
CA ARG A 219 -30.80 -1.84 -15.35
C ARG A 219 -30.52 -0.54 -16.09
N HIS A 220 -31.54 0.29 -16.32
CA HIS A 220 -31.42 1.54 -17.07
C HIS A 220 -30.78 2.67 -16.25
N LEU A 221 -30.84 2.58 -14.92
CA LEU A 221 -30.20 3.52 -13.99
C LEU A 221 -28.78 3.10 -13.62
N GLN A 222 -28.33 1.91 -14.06
CA GLN A 222 -26.97 1.46 -13.81
C GLN A 222 -25.95 2.35 -14.50
N PRO A 223 -24.77 2.53 -13.89
CA PRO A 223 -23.69 3.29 -14.48
C PRO A 223 -23.32 2.74 -15.86
N ARG A 224 -23.08 3.65 -16.81
CA ARG A 224 -22.61 3.28 -18.14
C ARG A 224 -21.17 2.82 -18.07
N TRP A 225 -20.79 1.93 -18.99
CA TRP A 225 -19.39 1.50 -19.14
C TRP A 225 -18.44 2.65 -19.45
N ALA A 226 -18.92 3.71 -20.12
CA ALA A 226 -18.12 4.91 -20.41
C ALA A 226 -17.68 5.66 -19.13
N ASP A 227 -18.48 5.60 -18.07
CA ASP A 227 -18.19 6.29 -16.81
C ASP A 227 -17.41 5.40 -15.82
N PHE A 228 -17.16 4.13 -16.18
CA PHE A 228 -16.48 3.17 -15.31
C PHE A 228 -15.06 3.60 -14.93
N PRO A 229 -14.22 4.14 -15.85
CA PRO A 229 -12.87 4.57 -15.51
C PRO A 229 -12.81 5.61 -14.38
N GLY A 230 -13.79 6.52 -14.31
CA GLY A 230 -13.88 7.54 -13.26
C GLY A 230 -14.27 7.00 -11.88
N ARG A 231 -14.66 5.72 -11.79
CA ARG A 231 -15.06 5.05 -10.53
C ARG A 231 -13.98 4.10 -10.02
N VAL A 232 -12.91 3.89 -10.79
CA VAL A 232 -11.78 3.07 -10.35
C VAL A 232 -11.01 3.83 -9.28
N LEU A 233 -10.81 3.18 -8.15
CA LEU A 233 -10.17 3.77 -6.97
C LEU A 233 -8.72 3.34 -6.88
N ASP A 234 -8.46 2.05 -7.10
CA ASP A 234 -7.12 1.47 -7.01
C ASP A 234 -6.96 0.27 -7.95
N VAL A 235 -5.71 0.00 -8.32
CA VAL A 235 -5.27 -1.15 -9.10
C VAL A 235 -4.23 -1.92 -8.28
N GLY A 236 -4.58 -3.15 -7.98
CA GLY A 236 -3.72 -4.12 -7.34
C GLY A 236 -2.90 -4.90 -8.38
N PHE A 237 -1.58 -4.86 -8.26
CA PHE A 237 -0.68 -5.58 -9.16
C PHE A 237 0.60 -5.97 -8.43
N LEU A 238 1.07 -7.22 -8.61
CA LEU A 238 2.26 -7.78 -7.95
C LEU A 238 2.23 -7.67 -6.41
N GLY A 239 1.11 -7.98 -5.79
CA GLY A 239 0.95 -8.07 -4.34
C GLY A 239 0.83 -6.74 -3.62
N ARG A 240 0.68 -5.62 -4.37
CA ARG A 240 0.54 -4.28 -3.80
C ARG A 240 -0.58 -3.49 -4.46
N TRP A 241 -1.12 -2.54 -3.71
CA TRP A 241 -2.13 -1.57 -4.14
C TRP A 241 -1.44 -0.27 -4.56
N TRP A 242 -1.43 0.03 -5.84
CA TRP A 242 -0.53 1.05 -6.39
C TRP A 242 -0.96 2.47 -6.04
N VAL A 243 -2.26 2.77 -6.10
CA VAL A 243 -2.77 4.12 -5.83
C VAL A 243 -2.69 4.42 -4.34
N LEU A 244 -3.13 3.49 -3.48
CA LEU A 244 -3.04 3.65 -2.04
C LEU A 244 -1.58 3.82 -1.60
N SER A 245 -0.66 2.95 -2.05
CA SER A 245 0.77 3.11 -1.72
C SER A 245 1.37 4.40 -2.26
N ALA A 246 0.97 4.87 -3.45
CA ALA A 246 1.47 6.12 -3.99
C ALA A 246 0.97 7.32 -3.18
N LYS A 247 -0.30 7.30 -2.75
CA LYS A 247 -0.88 8.34 -1.89
C LYS A 247 -0.31 8.30 -0.47
N MET A 248 0.11 7.14 0.00
CA MET A 248 0.74 6.95 1.30
C MET A 248 2.28 7.05 1.27
N ARG A 249 2.89 7.56 0.20
CA ARG A 249 4.36 7.69 0.12
C ARG A 249 4.89 8.84 0.98
N ASP A 250 4.29 10.02 0.84
CA ASP A 250 4.70 11.28 1.50
C ASP A 250 3.56 11.79 2.40
N PHE A 251 3.04 10.90 3.25
CA PHE A 251 1.86 11.14 4.08
C PHE A 251 2.13 12.00 5.32
N ASP A 252 3.41 12.15 5.68
CA ASP A 252 3.96 12.93 6.79
C ASP A 252 4.51 14.31 6.36
N ILE A 253 4.30 14.69 5.10
CA ILE A 253 4.69 16.00 4.56
C ILE A 253 3.43 16.82 4.28
N ASN A 254 3.30 17.95 4.97
CA ASN A 254 2.24 18.92 4.71
C ASN A 254 2.78 20.13 3.93
N ASP A 255 2.56 20.16 2.62
CA ASP A 255 2.99 21.26 1.75
C ASP A 255 2.40 22.62 2.15
N ASP A 256 1.27 22.64 2.85
CA ASP A 256 0.60 23.87 3.27
C ASP A 256 1.44 24.66 4.29
N GLU A 257 2.21 23.95 5.13
CA GLU A 257 3.12 24.57 6.10
C GLU A 257 4.24 25.35 5.40
N PHE A 258 4.73 24.87 4.27
CA PHE A 258 5.89 25.40 3.57
C PHE A 258 5.56 26.47 2.51
N ARG A 259 4.28 26.82 2.34
CA ARG A 259 3.83 27.81 1.32
C ARG A 259 4.47 29.20 1.50
N HIS A 260 4.84 29.56 2.72
CA HIS A 260 5.48 30.86 3.01
C HIS A 260 6.94 30.94 2.53
N LEU A 261 7.59 29.81 2.24
CA LEU A 261 8.97 29.77 1.77
C LEU A 261 9.06 30.10 0.27
N PRO A 262 10.19 30.63 -0.22
CA PRO A 262 10.46 30.75 -1.65
C PRO A 262 10.43 29.39 -2.40
N PRO A 263 10.12 29.35 -3.71
CA PRO A 263 9.97 28.09 -4.46
C PRO A 263 11.17 27.15 -4.38
N HIS A 264 12.39 27.69 -4.36
CA HIS A 264 13.62 26.89 -4.33
C HIS A 264 13.87 26.16 -2.99
N LEU A 265 13.17 26.55 -1.92
CA LEU A 265 13.24 25.89 -0.60
C LEU A 265 12.09 24.92 -0.34
N ARG A 266 11.08 24.86 -1.23
CA ARG A 266 9.92 23.97 -1.07
C ARG A 266 10.17 22.55 -1.54
N THR A 267 11.11 22.38 -2.46
CA THR A 267 11.41 21.08 -3.07
C THR A 267 12.75 20.56 -2.57
N LEU A 268 12.76 19.34 -2.03
CA LEU A 268 13.99 18.64 -1.66
C LEU A 268 14.34 17.61 -2.73
N ALA A 269 15.59 17.64 -3.19
CA ALA A 269 16.12 16.59 -4.05
C ALA A 269 16.52 15.37 -3.20
N GLU A 270 16.50 14.16 -3.77
CA GLU A 270 16.80 12.92 -3.04
C GLU A 270 18.18 12.95 -2.36
N HIS A 271 19.18 13.59 -2.98
CA HIS A 271 20.51 13.71 -2.39
C HIS A 271 20.55 14.59 -1.13
N GLN A 272 19.61 15.54 -0.98
CA GLN A 272 19.49 16.40 0.20
C GLN A 272 18.92 15.65 1.40
N LEU A 273 18.21 14.54 1.17
CA LEU A 273 17.70 13.68 2.24
C LEU A 273 18.80 12.78 2.83
N ARG A 274 19.95 12.63 2.15
CA ARG A 274 21.07 11.81 2.61
C ARG A 274 21.99 12.63 3.51
N SER A 275 22.13 12.22 4.78
CA SER A 275 22.86 12.98 5.79
C SER A 275 24.38 12.99 5.60
N GLU A 276 24.95 12.08 4.81
CA GLU A 276 26.40 11.89 4.66
C GLU A 276 27.17 13.18 4.33
N ALA A 277 26.67 14.00 3.41
CA ALA A 277 27.31 15.25 3.04
C ALA A 277 27.26 16.28 4.18
N ASN A 278 26.12 16.38 4.88
CA ASN A 278 25.92 17.30 5.98
C ASN A 278 26.80 16.94 7.19
N GLU A 279 26.93 15.65 7.49
CA GLU A 279 27.80 15.14 8.55
C GLU A 279 29.27 15.42 8.25
N ARG A 280 29.71 15.23 7.00
CA ARG A 280 31.08 15.58 6.56
C ARG A 280 31.37 17.07 6.70
N LEU A 281 30.45 17.92 6.23
CA LEU A 281 30.58 19.38 6.37
C LEU A 281 30.56 19.82 7.84
N PHE A 282 29.73 19.18 8.67
CA PHE A 282 29.71 19.43 10.10
C PHE A 282 31.05 19.08 10.77
N ALA A 283 31.68 17.96 10.39
CA ALA A 283 32.99 17.58 10.90
C ALA A 283 34.09 18.58 10.50
N GLN A 284 34.03 19.15 9.29
CA GLN A 284 34.99 20.15 8.81
C GLN A 284 35.00 21.43 9.66
N LYS A 285 33.89 21.76 10.32
CA LYS A 285 33.80 22.92 11.23
C LYS A 285 34.85 22.88 12.36
N TYR A 286 35.27 21.68 12.78
CA TYR A 286 36.24 21.49 13.85
C TYR A 286 37.69 21.45 13.37
N LEU A 287 37.93 21.61 12.06
CA LEU A 287 39.29 21.70 11.55
C LEU A 287 39.97 22.97 12.08
N PRO A 288 41.23 22.86 12.55
CA PRO A 288 41.95 24.03 13.04
C PRO A 288 42.13 25.04 11.91
N VAL A 289 41.94 26.32 12.23
CA VAL A 289 42.26 27.41 11.31
C VAL A 289 43.78 27.47 11.20
N VAL A 290 44.29 27.24 9.99
CA VAL A 290 45.73 27.38 9.70
C VAL A 290 46.01 28.86 9.39
N LEU A 291 46.75 29.52 10.28
CA LEU A 291 47.22 30.89 10.08
C LEU A 291 48.43 30.90 9.14
N THR A 292 48.51 31.89 8.26
CA THR A 292 49.71 32.12 7.44
C THR A 292 50.82 32.74 8.30
N GLU A 293 52.09 32.53 7.94
CA GLU A 293 53.24 33.05 8.70
C GLU A 293 53.13 34.57 8.93
N ASP A 294 52.74 35.33 7.90
CA ASP A 294 52.52 36.77 7.99
C ASP A 294 51.48 37.18 9.06
N GLN A 295 50.44 36.37 9.25
CA GLN A 295 49.40 36.62 10.26
C GLN A 295 49.89 36.31 11.67
N VAL A 296 50.73 35.29 11.80
CA VAL A 296 51.39 34.95 13.07
C VAL A 296 52.38 36.05 13.44
N ASP A 297 53.20 36.51 12.49
CA ASP A 297 54.18 37.58 12.70
C ASP A 297 53.50 38.90 13.06
N GLN A 298 52.41 39.24 12.37
CA GLN A 298 51.60 40.41 12.70
C GLN A 298 51.04 40.32 14.14
N ALA A 299 50.49 39.18 14.53
CA ALA A 299 49.96 38.98 15.88
C ALA A 299 51.06 39.05 16.95
N LEU A 300 52.23 38.45 16.70
CA LEU A 300 53.38 38.51 17.60
C LEU A 300 53.92 39.94 17.75
N TRP A 301 53.95 40.71 16.66
CA TRP A 301 54.36 42.11 16.69
C TRP A 301 53.39 42.98 17.50
N GLU A 302 52.08 42.78 17.32
CA GLU A 302 51.04 43.46 18.09
C GLU A 302 51.13 43.13 19.59
N GLU A 303 51.35 41.86 19.96
CA GLU A 303 51.60 41.47 21.35
C GLU A 303 52.86 42.14 21.90
N HIS A 304 53.94 42.20 21.11
CA HIS A 304 55.17 42.85 21.53
C HIS A 304 54.98 44.33 21.82
N LEU A 305 54.22 45.04 20.99
CA LEU A 305 53.87 46.44 21.22
C LEU A 305 53.06 46.63 22.50
N LEU A 306 52.04 45.79 22.73
CA LEU A 306 51.21 45.87 23.94
C LEU A 306 52.03 45.63 25.22
N GLN A 307 52.99 44.69 25.18
CA GLN A 307 53.89 44.47 26.30
C GLN A 307 54.79 45.67 26.57
N LYS A 308 55.28 46.31 25.51
CA LYS A 308 56.09 47.53 25.63
C LYS A 308 55.29 48.67 26.25
N GLU A 309 54.08 48.94 25.76
CA GLU A 309 53.20 49.96 26.33
C GLU A 309 52.88 49.69 27.80
N LYS A 310 52.62 48.43 28.15
CA LYS A 310 52.36 48.04 29.55
C LYS A 310 53.58 48.27 30.44
N LYS A 311 54.78 47.95 29.96
CA LYS A 311 56.03 48.20 30.66
C LYS A 311 56.29 49.70 30.84
N ASP A 312 56.07 50.49 29.80
CA ASP A 312 56.25 51.95 29.86
C ASP A 312 55.27 52.59 30.85
N ARG A 313 54.02 52.13 30.90
CA ARG A 313 53.04 52.56 31.93
C ARG A 313 53.46 52.17 33.35
N LEU A 314 54.01 50.96 33.54
CA LEU A 314 54.52 50.52 34.84
C LEU A 314 55.72 51.37 35.30
N MET A 315 56.66 51.64 34.39
CA MET A 315 57.82 52.50 34.67
C MET A 315 57.39 53.93 35.00
N LEU A 316 56.36 54.46 34.32
CA LEU A 316 55.77 55.77 34.65
C LEU A 316 55.11 55.80 36.03
N SER A 317 54.48 54.69 36.46
CA SER A 317 53.91 54.58 37.81
C SER A 317 54.96 54.36 38.91
N GLU A 318 56.11 53.76 38.61
CA GLU A 318 57.22 53.59 39.55
C GLU A 318 58.13 54.84 39.65
N ALA A 319 58.27 55.58 38.54
CA ALA A 319 59.01 56.83 38.49
C ALA A 319 58.25 58.04 39.09
N ALA A 320 56.95 57.88 39.35
CA ALA A 320 56.16 58.78 40.17
C ALA A 320 55.97 58.14 41.56
N PRO A 321 56.94 58.25 42.50
CA PRO A 321 56.61 57.99 43.89
C PRO A 321 55.50 58.98 44.26
N GLU A 322 54.45 58.50 44.93
CA GLU A 322 53.39 59.37 45.46
C GLU A 322 53.99 60.57 46.19
N GLU A 323 53.97 61.74 45.57
CA GLU A 323 53.81 62.98 46.31
C GLU A 323 52.34 63.07 46.75
N VAL A 324 51.98 62.27 47.74
CA VAL A 324 50.81 62.53 48.59
C VAL A 324 51.28 62.50 50.05
N GLY A 325 52.19 63.42 50.35
CA GLY A 325 52.40 63.93 51.68
C GLY A 325 51.55 65.18 51.89
N ALA A 326 50.55 65.05 52.76
CA ALA A 326 49.91 66.10 53.57
C ALA A 326 49.05 67.18 52.88
N GLN A 327 47.72 67.10 53.11
CA GLN A 327 46.93 68.27 53.52
C GLN A 327 45.66 67.86 54.28
N SER A 328 45.50 68.47 55.47
CA SER A 328 44.30 68.61 56.33
C SER A 328 43.86 67.37 57.13
N ALA A 329 44.42 67.18 58.32
CA ALA A 329 43.76 67.58 59.58
C ALA A 329 42.94 68.88 59.54
N ALA A 330 41.62 68.78 59.74
CA ALA A 330 40.74 69.68 60.51
C ALA A 330 39.26 69.39 60.14
N GLY A 331 38.46 68.92 61.09
CA GLY A 331 37.01 68.70 60.94
C GLY A 331 36.50 67.55 61.77
#